data_AF-A0ABD1Z172-F1
#
_entry.id   AF-A0ABD1Z172-F1
#
_cell.length_a   1.000
_cell.length_b   1.000
_cell.length_c   1.000
_cell.angle_alpha   90.00
_cell.angle_beta   90.00
_cell.angle_gamma   90.00
#
_symmetry.space_group_name_H-M   'P 1'
#
loop_
_entity.id
_entity.type
_entity.pdbx_description
1 polymer ?
#
loop_
_entity_poly.entity_id
_entity_poly.type
_entity_poly.pdbx_seq_one_letter_code
_entity_poly.pdbx_strand_id
1 'polypeptide(L)'
;MASTGAAAALSCGSKGIVSLASKNGVDFAGKCRVSGSSLDVLFRKNCDLSRGLGAALHLVSNSGTGDVCDRSLPWAPYPGVKGSSANCLRKLTPRATVKEGVEQESESVPVQKSDLKEFLDELKTFGRVRLIVNTGVAVLESVTTFEKLFYSEMPGRGEWANVMRKEDNVDFHLLLDKVKSAKLTRGKSMRGDIPTYMVRFLDINDKSAVSVLVMWKPGTDGEYDPGQVEAFEALEAKYGTELKFLG
;
A
#
# COMPACT_ATOMS: atom_id res chain seq x y z
N MET A 1 -27.06 -10.75 -46.14
CA MET A 1 -27.65 -10.25 -44.89
C MET A 1 -26.54 -9.69 -44.03
N ALA A 2 -26.69 -8.49 -43.48
CA ALA A 2 -25.69 -7.86 -42.60
C ALA A 2 -26.41 -7.25 -41.39
N SER A 3 -25.85 -7.39 -40.20
CA SER A 3 -26.42 -6.89 -38.95
C SER A 3 -25.39 -6.00 -38.26
N THR A 4 -25.65 -4.69 -38.26
CA THR A 4 -24.78 -3.68 -37.63
C THR A 4 -25.24 -3.42 -36.20
N GLY A 5 -24.57 -4.01 -35.22
CA GLY A 5 -24.77 -3.69 -33.80
C GLY A 5 -24.16 -2.33 -33.46
N ALA A 6 -24.98 -1.33 -33.13
CA ALA A 6 -24.51 -0.04 -32.66
C ALA A 6 -24.23 -0.06 -31.15
N ALA A 7 -23.06 0.42 -30.73
CA ALA A 7 -22.73 0.61 -29.33
C ALA A 7 -23.08 2.05 -28.88
N ALA A 8 -23.85 2.18 -27.80
CA ALA A 8 -24.18 3.47 -27.20
C ALA A 8 -23.23 3.76 -26.02
N ALA A 9 -22.40 4.80 -26.14
CA ALA A 9 -21.61 5.33 -25.04
C ALA A 9 -22.41 6.39 -24.27
N LEU A 10 -22.50 6.27 -22.95
CA LEU A 10 -23.06 7.30 -22.08
C LEU A 10 -21.93 8.18 -21.51
N SER A 11 -22.08 9.49 -21.69
CA SER A 11 -21.09 10.51 -21.32
C SER A 11 -21.68 11.53 -20.33
N CYS A 12 -20.80 12.33 -19.74
CA CYS A 12 -21.04 13.27 -18.63
C CYS A 12 -22.35 14.09 -18.66
N GLY A 13 -22.93 14.28 -17.48
CA GLY A 13 -24.00 15.24 -17.22
C GLY A 13 -23.84 15.92 -15.86
N SER A 14 -23.23 17.11 -15.85
CA SER A 14 -23.03 17.90 -14.62
C SER A 14 -24.36 18.45 -14.06
N LYS A 15 -24.50 18.52 -12.73
CA LYS A 15 -25.71 19.03 -12.06
C LYS A 15 -25.85 20.55 -12.20
N GLY A 16 -26.44 21.02 -13.30
CA GLY A 16 -26.97 22.38 -13.42
C GLY A 16 -28.36 22.48 -12.78
N ILE A 17 -28.58 23.49 -11.93
CA ILE A 17 -29.91 23.81 -11.40
C ILE A 17 -30.68 24.61 -12.45
N VAL A 18 -31.77 24.06 -12.97
CA VAL A 18 -32.69 24.76 -13.86
C VAL A 18 -33.92 25.19 -13.07
N SER A 19 -34.13 26.50 -12.95
CA SER A 19 -35.38 27.05 -12.41
C SER A 19 -36.48 26.96 -13.47
N LEU A 20 -37.59 26.31 -13.13
CA LEU A 20 -38.73 26.11 -14.03
C LEU A 20 -39.87 27.03 -13.61
N ALA A 21 -40.02 28.15 -14.32
CA ALA A 21 -41.09 29.11 -14.08
C ALA A 21 -42.45 28.52 -14.50
N SER A 22 -43.38 28.43 -13.56
CA SER A 22 -44.75 27.95 -13.84
C SER A 22 -45.56 28.98 -14.61
N LYS A 23 -46.24 28.54 -15.67
CA LYS A 23 -47.37 29.22 -16.31
C LYS A 23 -48.39 28.18 -16.73
N ASN A 24 -49.66 28.51 -16.51
CA ASN A 24 -50.86 27.72 -16.80
C ASN A 24 -50.96 26.45 -15.92
N GLY A 25 -52.00 26.22 -15.11
CA GLY A 25 -53.26 26.96 -14.98
C GLY A 25 -54.47 26.08 -15.32
N VAL A 26 -54.62 24.97 -14.60
CA VAL A 26 -55.84 24.13 -14.61
C VAL A 26 -56.07 23.66 -13.18
N ASP A 27 -57.21 24.00 -12.59
CA ASP A 27 -57.64 23.46 -11.30
C ASP A 27 -58.22 22.05 -11.47
N PHE A 28 -57.83 21.13 -10.59
CA PHE A 28 -58.60 19.90 -10.32
C PHE A 28 -58.63 19.61 -8.82
N ALA A 29 -59.79 19.83 -8.21
CA ALA A 29 -60.01 19.56 -6.79
C ALA A 29 -60.20 18.05 -6.53
N GLY A 30 -59.21 17.41 -5.91
CA GLY A 30 -59.23 15.97 -5.61
C GLY A 30 -58.97 15.65 -4.13
N LYS A 31 -60.00 15.75 -3.28
CA LYS A 31 -59.90 15.31 -1.87
C LYS A 31 -60.07 13.79 -1.75
N CYS A 32 -58.96 13.05 -1.72
CA CYS A 32 -58.93 11.66 -1.27
C CYS A 32 -58.01 11.48 -0.06
N ARG A 33 -58.58 11.47 1.15
CA ARG A 33 -57.98 10.77 2.29
C ARG A 33 -58.41 9.31 2.22
N VAL A 34 -57.48 8.38 2.07
CA VAL A 34 -57.67 6.96 2.35
C VAL A 34 -56.52 6.49 3.24
N SER A 35 -56.82 5.68 4.24
CA SER A 35 -55.89 5.29 5.30
C SER A 35 -55.70 3.77 5.36
N GLY A 36 -54.45 3.33 5.26
CA GLY A 36 -53.98 2.07 5.85
C GLY A 36 -53.95 0.83 4.94
N SER A 37 -52.78 0.16 4.95
CA SER A 37 -52.53 -1.23 4.50
C SER A 37 -52.68 -1.52 3.00
N SER A 38 -52.00 -2.50 2.40
CA SER A 38 -51.08 -3.52 2.96
C SER A 38 -50.11 -4.05 1.89
N LEU A 39 -48.93 -4.54 2.32
CA LEU A 39 -48.00 -5.45 1.59
C LEU A 39 -47.37 -4.94 0.27
N ASP A 40 -46.18 -5.34 -0.19
CA ASP A 40 -44.91 -5.77 0.46
C ASP A 40 -43.79 -5.49 -0.59
N VAL A 41 -42.59 -6.10 -0.77
CA VAL A 41 -41.83 -7.24 -0.22
C VAL A 41 -40.31 -7.02 -0.51
N LEU A 42 -39.42 -7.65 0.28
CA LEU A 42 -37.96 -7.80 0.08
C LEU A 42 -37.09 -6.50 0.15
N PHE A 43 -35.86 -6.50 0.68
CA PHE A 43 -35.04 -7.54 1.34
C PHE A 43 -34.39 -6.95 2.61
N ARG A 44 -34.28 -7.74 3.69
CA ARG A 44 -33.43 -7.44 4.86
C ARG A 44 -32.94 -8.74 5.52
N LYS A 45 -31.80 -8.66 6.21
CA LYS A 45 -31.04 -9.74 6.87
C LYS A 45 -30.32 -10.72 5.93
N ASN A 46 -28.99 -10.80 6.09
CA ASN A 46 -28.39 -11.95 6.77
C ASN A 46 -27.02 -11.55 7.33
N CYS A 47 -26.75 -11.94 8.59
CA CYS A 47 -25.46 -12.09 9.27
C CYS A 47 -25.69 -12.21 10.79
N ASP A 48 -26.16 -13.38 11.22
CA ASP A 48 -25.98 -13.83 12.60
C ASP A 48 -25.96 -15.37 12.61
N LEU A 49 -24.85 -15.95 13.02
CA LEU A 49 -24.68 -17.40 13.21
C LEU A 49 -23.35 -17.65 13.93
N SER A 50 -23.45 -18.12 15.17
CA SER A 50 -22.29 -18.56 15.96
C SER A 50 -22.57 -19.95 16.57
N ARG A 51 -21.48 -20.71 16.78
CA ARG A 51 -21.41 -22.06 17.39
C ARG A 51 -21.99 -23.22 16.54
N GLY A 52 -21.21 -24.30 16.42
CA GLY A 52 -21.79 -25.64 16.17
C GLY A 52 -20.93 -26.65 15.40
N LEU A 53 -20.00 -27.30 16.10
CA LEU A 53 -19.54 -28.70 15.90
C LEU A 53 -19.63 -29.38 14.50
N GLY A 54 -18.44 -29.67 13.95
CA GLY A 54 -18.05 -31.06 13.68
C GLY A 54 -18.62 -31.79 12.45
N ALA A 55 -17.86 -31.76 11.36
CA ALA A 55 -17.82 -32.85 10.37
C ALA A 55 -16.40 -32.97 9.80
N ALA A 56 -15.82 -34.17 9.81
CA ALA A 56 -14.59 -34.46 9.08
C ALA A 56 -14.95 -34.94 7.67
N LEU A 57 -14.28 -34.42 6.63
CA LEU A 57 -14.42 -34.91 5.27
C LEU A 57 -13.02 -35.16 4.67
N HIS A 58 -12.75 -36.39 4.28
CA HIS A 58 -11.55 -36.73 3.52
C HIS A 58 -11.67 -36.15 2.10
N LEU A 59 -10.68 -35.35 1.68
CA LEU A 59 -10.45 -35.09 0.27
C LEU A 59 -9.55 -36.19 -0.29
N VAL A 60 -10.14 -37.05 -1.11
CA VAL A 60 -9.43 -38.10 -1.85
C VAL A 60 -8.67 -37.45 -3.01
N SER A 61 -7.36 -37.67 -3.08
CA SER A 61 -6.56 -37.33 -4.26
C SER A 61 -6.95 -38.24 -5.42
N ASN A 62 -7.21 -37.68 -6.59
CA ASN A 62 -7.49 -38.45 -7.81
C ASN A 62 -6.49 -38.05 -8.91
N SER A 63 -5.53 -38.94 -9.19
CA SER A 63 -4.47 -38.72 -10.16
C SER A 63 -4.91 -39.09 -11.58
N GLY A 64 -5.38 -38.11 -12.34
CA GLY A 64 -5.69 -38.28 -13.76
C GLY A 64 -4.43 -38.22 -14.64
N THR A 65 -3.97 -39.37 -15.15
CA THR A 65 -2.91 -39.42 -16.17
C THR A 65 -3.45 -39.03 -17.54
N GLY A 66 -3.12 -37.82 -18.00
CA GLY A 66 -3.35 -37.34 -19.36
C GLY A 66 -2.01 -37.22 -20.09
N ASP A 67 -1.85 -37.92 -21.21
CA ASP A 67 -0.57 -38.10 -21.91
C ASP A 67 -0.64 -37.56 -23.36
N VAL A 68 0.54 -37.32 -23.94
CA VAL A 68 0.80 -37.00 -25.36
C VAL A 68 0.14 -35.75 -25.96
N CYS A 69 0.94 -34.71 -26.20
CA CYS A 69 1.06 -34.09 -27.53
C CYS A 69 2.35 -33.27 -27.65
N ASP A 70 3.37 -33.87 -28.25
CA ASP A 70 4.63 -33.18 -28.62
C ASP A 70 4.37 -32.12 -29.71
N ARG A 71 4.95 -30.93 -29.53
CA ARG A 71 5.06 -29.88 -30.56
C ARG A 71 6.44 -29.24 -30.55
N SER A 72 7.42 -30.00 -31.00
CA SER A 72 8.70 -29.51 -31.50
C SER A 72 8.58 -28.22 -32.33
N LEU A 73 9.38 -27.21 -31.98
CA LEU A 73 9.54 -25.96 -32.73
C LEU A 73 10.85 -25.99 -33.54
N PRO A 74 10.85 -25.61 -34.83
CA PRO A 74 12.03 -25.71 -35.67
C PRO A 74 13.07 -24.62 -35.35
N TRP A 75 14.30 -25.04 -35.06
CA TRP A 75 15.49 -24.19 -34.95
C TRP A 75 15.91 -23.65 -36.32
N ALA A 76 16.07 -22.34 -36.45
CA ALA A 76 16.60 -21.69 -37.66
C ALA A 76 18.03 -21.17 -37.42
N PRO A 77 19.06 -21.67 -38.15
CA PRO A 77 20.44 -21.21 -37.98
C PRO A 77 20.71 -19.92 -38.76
N TYR A 78 21.29 -18.92 -38.10
CA TYR A 78 21.84 -17.74 -38.77
C TYR A 78 23.23 -18.03 -39.36
N PRO A 79 23.54 -17.58 -40.60
CA PRO A 79 24.86 -17.71 -41.19
C PRO A 79 25.86 -16.72 -40.55
N GLY A 80 27.12 -17.13 -40.45
CA GLY A 80 28.15 -16.39 -39.71
C GLY A 80 28.90 -15.32 -40.51
N VAL A 81 29.61 -14.45 -39.78
CA VAL A 81 30.57 -13.46 -40.31
C VAL A 81 31.98 -13.86 -39.88
N LYS A 82 32.94 -13.84 -40.80
CA LYS A 82 34.39 -14.01 -40.52
C LYS A 82 35.13 -12.70 -40.78
N GLY A 83 36.06 -12.35 -39.89
CA GLY A 83 36.92 -11.15 -39.95
C GLY A 83 37.38 -10.81 -38.53
N SER A 84 38.52 -11.27 -38.02
CA SER A 84 39.91 -11.10 -38.48
C SER A 84 40.41 -9.66 -38.38
N SER A 85 41.22 -9.35 -37.35
CA SER A 85 42.66 -9.02 -37.50
C SER A 85 43.27 -8.33 -36.27
N ALA A 86 44.60 -8.37 -36.20
CA ALA A 86 45.51 -7.41 -35.55
C ALA A 86 45.36 -7.07 -34.05
N ASN A 87 46.16 -7.78 -33.24
CA ASN A 87 47.16 -7.21 -32.32
C ASN A 87 47.14 -5.68 -32.10
N CYS A 88 46.90 -5.24 -30.87
CA CYS A 88 47.39 -3.94 -30.36
C CYS A 88 48.05 -4.13 -28.98
N LEU A 89 49.34 -4.49 -28.99
CA LEU A 89 50.12 -4.75 -27.78
C LEU A 89 50.42 -3.43 -27.03
N ARG A 90 49.54 -3.02 -26.10
CA ARG A 90 49.77 -1.82 -25.29
C ARG A 90 50.79 -2.08 -24.20
N LYS A 91 51.86 -1.29 -24.20
CA LYS A 91 52.97 -1.38 -23.22
C LYS A 91 52.44 -1.10 -21.81
N LEU A 92 52.74 -2.00 -20.87
CA LEU A 92 52.55 -1.75 -19.44
C LEU A 92 53.58 -0.73 -18.96
N THR A 93 53.12 0.39 -18.40
CA THR A 93 53.96 1.31 -17.62
C THR A 93 53.72 1.06 -16.13
N PRO A 94 54.77 0.91 -15.29
CA PRO A 94 54.58 0.78 -13.85
C PRO A 94 54.06 2.11 -13.28
N ARG A 95 52.97 2.08 -12.51
CA ARG A 95 52.44 3.28 -11.85
C ARG A 95 51.85 2.98 -10.47
N ALA A 96 52.31 3.77 -9.51
CA ALA A 96 51.77 3.97 -8.16
C ALA A 96 51.65 2.73 -7.26
N THR A 97 52.55 2.66 -6.28
CA THR A 97 52.29 1.98 -5.00
C THR A 97 50.92 2.42 -4.46
N VAL A 98 50.00 1.48 -4.27
CA VAL A 98 48.75 1.74 -3.54
C VAL A 98 49.13 2.05 -2.09
N LYS A 99 48.82 3.25 -1.62
CA LYS A 99 48.80 3.52 -0.18
C LYS A 99 47.60 2.80 0.41
N GLU A 100 47.81 2.08 1.50
CA GLU A 100 46.73 1.44 2.26
C GLU A 100 45.70 2.50 2.64
N GLY A 101 44.44 2.26 2.24
CA GLY A 101 43.34 3.13 2.62
C GLY A 101 43.05 2.94 4.09
N VAL A 102 43.00 4.04 4.85
CA VAL A 102 42.55 4.01 6.24
C VAL A 102 41.16 3.38 6.29
N GLU A 103 41.01 2.29 7.03
CA GLU A 103 39.71 1.73 7.35
C GLU A 103 38.98 2.75 8.23
N GLN A 104 38.12 3.54 7.60
CA GLN A 104 37.35 4.57 8.27
C GLN A 104 36.22 3.90 9.05
N GLU A 105 36.52 3.49 10.29
CA GLU A 105 35.56 2.90 11.21
C GLU A 105 34.27 3.72 11.22
N SER A 106 33.16 3.08 10.84
CA SER A 106 31.87 3.75 10.71
C SER A 106 31.34 4.09 12.11
N GLU A 107 31.54 5.33 12.53
CA GLU A 107 31.16 5.86 13.84
C GLU A 107 29.72 5.47 14.18
N SER A 108 29.57 4.55 15.13
CA SER A 108 28.31 3.85 15.36
C SER A 108 27.34 4.75 16.11
N VAL A 109 26.41 5.37 15.37
CA VAL A 109 25.33 6.20 15.91
C VAL A 109 24.68 5.48 17.11
N PRO A 110 24.58 6.13 18.30
CA PRO A 110 24.07 5.49 19.50
C PRO A 110 22.59 5.14 19.33
N VAL A 111 22.32 3.87 19.05
CA VAL A 111 20.95 3.42 18.71
C VAL A 111 20.07 3.50 19.95
N GLN A 112 19.13 4.46 19.93
CA GLN A 112 18.19 4.65 21.02
C GLN A 112 17.31 3.42 21.22
N LYS A 113 16.95 3.16 22.48
CA LYS A 113 15.94 2.18 22.88
C LYS A 113 14.68 2.93 23.31
N SER A 114 13.53 2.53 22.78
CA SER A 114 12.26 3.20 23.04
C SER A 114 11.10 2.21 23.11
N ASP A 115 9.99 2.63 23.70
CA ASP A 115 8.73 1.90 23.57
C ASP A 115 8.16 2.04 22.15
N LEU A 116 7.57 0.96 21.64
CA LEU A 116 7.02 0.91 20.28
C LEU A 116 5.64 1.59 20.19
N LYS A 117 4.83 1.56 21.25
CA LYS A 117 3.51 2.21 21.27
C LYS A 117 3.66 3.72 21.35
N GLU A 118 4.51 4.22 22.24
CA GLU A 118 4.83 5.66 22.32
C GLU A 118 5.25 6.21 20.95
N PHE A 119 6.17 5.51 20.26
CA PHE A 119 6.61 5.90 18.92
C PHE A 119 5.50 5.81 17.85
N LEU A 120 4.64 4.78 17.88
CA LEU A 120 3.50 4.64 16.97
C LEU A 120 2.40 5.68 17.23
N ASP A 121 2.16 6.05 18.49
CA ASP A 121 1.24 7.11 18.88
C ASP A 121 1.73 8.48 18.43
N GLU A 122 3.04 8.74 18.45
CA GLU A 122 3.59 10.00 17.91
C GLU A 122 3.44 10.10 16.39
N LEU A 123 3.31 9.00 15.64
CA LEU A 123 2.94 9.04 14.21
C LEU A 123 1.53 9.63 13.95
N LYS A 124 0.69 9.81 14.98
CA LYS A 124 -0.58 10.56 14.86
C LYS A 124 -0.34 12.00 14.42
N THR A 125 0.82 12.58 14.74
CA THR A 125 1.20 13.95 14.35
C THR A 125 1.46 14.11 12.85
N PHE A 126 1.72 13.04 12.10
CA PHE A 126 1.99 13.09 10.65
C PHE A 126 0.75 13.43 9.81
N GLY A 127 -0.45 13.39 10.39
CA GLY A 127 -1.70 13.59 9.66
C GLY A 127 -1.85 12.56 8.54
N ARG A 128 -1.74 13.01 7.28
CA ARG A 128 -1.89 12.17 6.08
C ARG A 128 -0.62 11.34 5.81
N VAL A 129 -0.76 10.02 5.82
CA VAL A 129 0.31 9.07 5.52
C VAL A 129 -0.09 8.09 4.42
N ARG A 130 0.90 7.43 3.81
CA ARG A 130 0.73 6.25 2.97
C ARG A 130 1.39 5.07 3.68
N LEU A 131 0.59 4.04 3.96
CA LEU A 131 1.06 2.74 4.39
C LEU A 131 1.48 1.95 3.15
N ILE A 132 2.69 1.41 3.16
CA ILE A 132 3.27 0.61 2.08
C ILE A 132 3.68 -0.73 2.68
N VAL A 133 3.00 -1.81 2.28
CA VAL A 133 3.31 -3.18 2.69
C VAL A 133 3.81 -3.94 1.46
N ASN A 134 5.01 -4.51 1.54
CA ASN A 134 5.65 -5.22 0.44
C ASN A 134 5.94 -6.66 0.86
N THR A 135 5.32 -7.62 0.17
CA THR A 135 5.46 -9.06 0.43
C THR A 135 6.66 -9.69 -0.29
N GLY A 136 7.42 -8.91 -1.07
CA GLY A 136 8.44 -9.38 -2.00
C GLY A 136 7.90 -9.81 -3.37
N VAL A 137 6.60 -10.13 -3.46
CA VAL A 137 5.91 -10.49 -4.72
C VAL A 137 4.81 -9.49 -5.12
N ALA A 138 4.27 -8.74 -4.16
CA ALA A 138 3.27 -7.70 -4.36
C ALA A 138 3.48 -6.55 -3.37
N VAL A 139 3.18 -5.33 -3.81
CA VAL A 139 3.12 -4.13 -2.99
C VAL A 139 1.67 -3.69 -2.87
N LEU A 140 1.20 -3.49 -1.65
CA LEU A 140 -0.07 -2.82 -1.36
C LEU A 140 0.22 -1.45 -0.75
N GLU A 141 -0.36 -0.42 -1.34
CA GLU A 141 -0.29 0.96 -0.85
C GLU A 141 -1.69 1.47 -0.53
N SER A 142 -1.86 2.13 0.61
CA SER A 142 -3.08 2.91 0.88
C SER A 142 -2.76 4.18 1.65
N VAL A 143 -3.61 5.21 1.49
CA VAL A 143 -3.43 6.56 2.05
C VAL A 143 -4.46 6.79 3.15
N THR A 144 -4.01 7.08 4.37
CA THR A 144 -4.87 7.18 5.57
C THR A 144 -4.26 8.12 6.63
N THR A 145 -4.75 8.05 7.88
CA THR A 145 -4.26 8.80 9.06
C THR A 145 -4.10 7.85 10.25
N PHE A 146 -3.14 8.11 11.15
CA PHE A 146 -2.96 7.32 12.38
C PHE A 146 -3.86 7.75 13.54
N GLU A 147 -4.69 8.78 13.39
CA GLU A 147 -5.51 9.39 14.46
C GLU A 147 -6.29 8.37 15.30
N LYS A 148 -6.86 7.35 14.64
CA LYS A 148 -7.66 6.26 15.25
C LYS A 148 -6.84 4.99 15.53
N LEU A 149 -5.52 5.07 15.62
CA LEU A 149 -4.66 3.96 16.04
C LEU A 149 -5.03 3.50 17.46
N PHE A 150 -5.28 2.21 17.60
CA PHE A 150 -5.59 1.54 18.86
C PHE A 150 -4.84 0.20 18.99
N TYR A 151 -4.64 -0.26 20.22
CA TYR A 151 -3.94 -1.52 20.52
C TYR A 151 -4.91 -2.61 20.98
N SER A 152 -4.59 -3.86 20.69
CA SER A 152 -5.36 -5.03 21.11
C SER A 152 -4.47 -6.25 21.33
N GLU A 153 -4.47 -6.81 22.54
CA GLU A 153 -3.88 -8.12 22.79
C GLU A 153 -4.79 -9.22 22.22
N MET A 154 -4.23 -10.13 21.42
CA MET A 154 -4.93 -11.32 20.94
C MET A 154 -4.40 -12.57 21.65
N PRO A 155 -5.22 -13.30 22.42
CA PRO A 155 -4.77 -14.50 23.14
C PRO A 155 -4.08 -15.52 22.22
N GLY A 156 -2.82 -15.84 22.54
CA GLY A 156 -1.97 -16.74 21.75
C GLY A 156 -1.47 -16.19 20.41
N ARG A 157 -1.62 -14.88 20.15
CA ARG A 157 -1.18 -14.21 18.90
C ARG A 157 -0.42 -12.89 19.12
N GLY A 158 -0.06 -12.55 20.35
CA GLY A 158 0.67 -11.32 20.69
C GLY A 158 -0.21 -10.07 20.66
N GLU A 159 0.42 -8.90 20.79
CA GLU A 159 -0.28 -7.61 20.78
C GLU A 159 -0.18 -6.92 19.41
N TRP A 160 -1.30 -6.30 19.00
CA TRP A 160 -1.46 -5.70 17.68
C TRP A 160 -1.76 -4.20 17.79
N ALA A 161 -1.06 -3.40 17.01
CA ALA A 161 -1.44 -2.04 16.64
C ALA A 161 -2.39 -2.08 15.44
N ASN A 162 -3.50 -1.34 15.50
CA ASN A 162 -4.58 -1.40 14.51
C ASN A 162 -5.01 -0.02 14.03
N VAL A 163 -5.32 0.12 12.73
CA VAL A 163 -6.02 1.28 12.16
C VAL A 163 -7.19 0.78 11.32
N MET A 164 -8.41 1.02 11.80
CA MET A 164 -9.66 0.71 11.10
C MET A 164 -10.34 2.01 10.64
N ARG A 165 -10.28 2.32 9.35
CA ARG A 165 -10.89 3.52 8.76
C ARG A 165 -11.69 3.17 7.50
N LYS A 166 -13.01 3.02 7.71
CA LYS A 166 -13.99 2.69 6.66
C LYS A 166 -14.05 3.76 5.57
N GLU A 167 -13.82 5.03 5.94
CA GLU A 167 -13.80 6.16 5.00
C GLU A 167 -12.69 6.02 3.93
N ASP A 168 -11.54 5.45 4.31
CA ASP A 168 -10.38 5.25 3.43
C ASP A 168 -10.33 3.83 2.84
N ASN A 169 -11.29 2.98 3.21
CA ASN A 169 -11.28 1.53 3.00
C ASN A 169 -9.97 0.87 3.47
N VAL A 170 -9.50 1.25 4.66
CA VAL A 170 -8.31 0.69 5.31
C VAL A 170 -8.70 -0.12 6.54
N ASP A 171 -8.21 -1.36 6.59
CA ASP A 171 -8.05 -2.15 7.80
C ASP A 171 -6.58 -2.59 7.84
N PHE A 172 -5.85 -2.16 8.87
CA PHE A 172 -4.40 -2.34 9.00
C PHE A 172 -4.06 -2.87 10.39
N HIS A 173 -3.22 -3.89 10.43
CA HIS A 173 -2.76 -4.53 11.66
C HIS A 173 -1.23 -4.72 11.64
N LEU A 174 -0.57 -4.42 12.75
CA LEU A 174 0.87 -4.59 12.95
C LEU A 174 1.11 -5.33 14.27
N LEU A 175 1.63 -6.56 14.19
CA LEU A 175 2.02 -7.36 15.35
C LEU A 175 3.29 -6.78 15.98
N LEU A 176 3.16 -6.25 17.21
CA LEU A 176 4.23 -5.53 17.91
C LEU A 176 5.43 -6.44 18.17
N ASP A 177 5.20 -7.67 18.63
CA ASP A 177 6.17 -8.75 18.90
C ASP A 177 7.05 -9.18 17.70
N LYS A 178 6.87 -8.56 16.53
CA LYS A 178 7.66 -8.81 15.33
C LYS A 178 8.40 -7.59 14.81
N VAL A 179 8.20 -6.40 15.39
CA VAL A 179 8.88 -5.16 15.01
C VAL A 179 10.13 -4.96 15.87
N LYS A 180 11.30 -4.96 15.24
CA LYS A 180 12.62 -4.92 15.89
C LYS A 180 13.18 -3.50 16.01
N SER A 181 12.94 -2.68 14.98
CA SER A 181 13.50 -1.34 14.84
C SER A 181 12.72 -0.51 13.84
N ALA A 182 12.93 0.81 13.88
CA ALA A 182 12.47 1.72 12.85
C ALA A 182 13.66 2.54 12.32
N LYS A 183 13.61 2.86 11.02
CA LYS A 183 14.54 3.79 10.37
C LYS A 183 13.79 4.96 9.78
N LEU A 184 14.15 6.18 10.15
CA LEU A 184 13.68 7.41 9.55
C LEU A 184 14.56 7.69 8.31
N THR A 185 13.94 8.10 7.21
CA THR A 185 14.62 8.20 5.92
C THR A 185 14.03 9.36 5.10
N ARG A 186 14.87 10.35 4.79
CA ARG A 186 14.61 11.30 3.70
C ARG A 186 14.97 10.67 2.35
N GLY A 187 14.28 11.06 1.30
CA GLY A 187 14.50 10.59 -0.07
C GLY A 187 13.93 11.55 -1.12
N LYS A 188 13.84 11.08 -2.37
CA LYS A 188 13.21 11.80 -3.48
C LYS A 188 12.17 10.91 -4.18
N SER A 189 11.12 11.54 -4.71
CA SER A 189 10.11 10.88 -5.52
C SER A 189 10.67 10.41 -6.88
N MET A 190 10.12 9.32 -7.43
CA MET A 190 10.39 8.94 -8.83
C MET A 190 9.68 9.85 -9.85
N ARG A 191 8.74 10.69 -9.42
CA ARG A 191 7.99 11.63 -10.28
C ARG A 191 8.62 13.02 -10.41
N GLY A 192 9.76 13.26 -9.77
CA GLY A 192 10.50 14.55 -9.79
C GLY A 192 11.28 14.77 -8.50
N ASP A 193 12.02 15.87 -8.39
CA ASP A 193 12.87 16.23 -7.23
C ASP A 193 12.11 16.58 -5.93
N ILE A 194 10.88 16.07 -5.78
CA ILE A 194 10.03 16.19 -4.58
C ILE A 194 10.70 15.44 -3.42
N PRO A 195 10.98 16.08 -2.27
CA PRO A 195 11.49 15.41 -1.08
C PRO A 195 10.42 14.47 -0.49
N THR A 196 10.86 13.32 0.03
CA THR A 196 9.96 12.32 0.64
C THR A 196 10.46 11.95 2.03
N TYR A 197 9.55 11.89 3.01
CA TYR A 197 9.85 11.60 4.41
C TYR A 197 9.20 10.28 4.83
N MET A 198 9.99 9.29 5.24
CA MET A 198 9.53 7.91 5.43
C MET A 198 10.06 7.30 6.73
N VAL A 199 9.19 6.58 7.45
CA VAL A 199 9.53 5.71 8.58
C VAL A 199 9.41 4.26 8.11
N ARG A 200 10.49 3.49 8.18
CA ARG A 200 10.53 2.07 7.80
C ARG A 200 10.60 1.21 9.05
N PHE A 201 9.53 0.48 9.35
CA PHE A 201 9.55 -0.53 10.40
C PHE A 201 10.17 -1.81 9.87
N LEU A 202 11.16 -2.33 10.60
CA LEU A 202 11.89 -3.55 10.30
C LEU A 202 11.46 -4.69 11.23
N ASP A 203 11.33 -5.88 10.68
CA ASP A 203 10.96 -7.08 11.42
C ASP A 203 12.16 -7.72 12.14
N ILE A 204 11.90 -8.80 12.89
CA ILE A 204 12.95 -9.60 13.54
C ILE A 204 14.01 -10.17 12.58
N ASN A 205 13.74 -10.20 11.26
CA ASN A 205 14.63 -10.65 10.19
C ASN A 205 15.29 -9.49 9.41
N ASP A 206 15.20 -8.26 9.93
CA ASP A 206 15.67 -7.00 9.31
C ASP A 206 15.01 -6.65 7.94
N LYS A 207 13.85 -7.24 7.63
CA LYS A 207 13.03 -6.93 6.45
C LYS A 207 12.02 -5.85 6.79
N SER A 208 11.63 -5.01 5.83
CA SER A 208 10.57 -4.03 6.11
C SER A 208 9.20 -4.71 6.24
N ALA A 209 8.60 -4.62 7.43
CA ALA A 209 7.24 -5.10 7.68
C ALA A 209 6.20 -4.13 7.10
N VAL A 210 6.43 -2.84 7.30
CA VAL A 210 5.65 -1.73 6.73
C VAL A 210 6.54 -0.50 6.61
N SER A 211 6.31 0.29 5.56
CA SER A 211 6.86 1.65 5.43
C SER A 211 5.74 2.67 5.49
N VAL A 212 5.89 3.68 6.32
CA VAL A 212 5.00 4.84 6.46
C VAL A 212 5.63 6.01 5.75
N LEU A 213 5.05 6.45 4.64
CA LEU A 213 5.46 7.66 3.92
C LEU A 213 4.55 8.83 4.33
N VAL A 214 5.12 9.95 4.77
CA VAL A 214 4.35 11.21 4.94
C VAL A 214 3.85 11.62 3.55
N MET A 215 2.54 11.86 3.42
CA MET A 215 1.89 12.13 2.14
C MET A 215 1.52 13.59 1.98
N TRP A 216 1.95 14.16 0.86
CA TRP A 216 1.51 15.46 0.37
C TRP A 216 0.03 15.45 -0.07
N LYS A 217 -0.52 16.64 -0.28
CA LYS A 217 -1.94 16.88 -0.59
C LYS A 217 -2.38 16.19 -1.89
N PRO A 218 -3.62 15.67 -1.98
CA PRO A 218 -4.14 15.09 -3.22
C PRO A 218 -4.10 16.08 -4.38
N GLY A 219 -3.53 15.66 -5.52
CA GLY A 219 -3.45 16.48 -6.73
C GLY A 219 -2.30 17.49 -6.77
N THR A 220 -1.48 17.60 -5.72
CA THR A 220 -0.24 18.39 -5.74
C THR A 220 0.97 17.48 -6.04
N ASP A 221 2.09 18.09 -6.43
CA ASP A 221 3.37 17.42 -6.63
C ASP A 221 4.35 17.86 -5.54
N GLY A 222 4.09 17.43 -4.30
CA GLY A 222 4.97 17.65 -3.14
C GLY A 222 4.54 18.71 -2.13
N GLU A 223 3.34 19.29 -2.25
CA GLU A 223 2.84 20.27 -1.27
C GLU A 223 2.22 19.55 -0.07
N TYR A 224 2.92 19.57 1.07
CA TYR A 224 2.48 18.97 2.33
C TYR A 224 1.42 19.83 3.08
N ASP A 225 0.64 19.19 3.95
CA ASP A 225 -0.18 19.88 4.94
C ASP A 225 0.71 20.50 6.03
N PRO A 226 0.35 21.68 6.61
CA PRO A 226 1.21 22.37 7.58
C PRO A 226 1.49 21.52 8.82
N GLY A 227 2.75 21.46 9.26
CA GLY A 227 3.19 20.68 10.42
C GLY A 227 3.57 19.23 10.11
N GLN A 228 3.26 18.68 8.92
CA GLN A 228 3.58 17.27 8.60
C GLN A 228 5.08 17.00 8.49
N VAL A 229 5.84 17.93 7.90
CA VAL A 229 7.28 17.78 7.72
C VAL A 229 7.97 18.05 9.06
N GLU A 230 7.53 19.10 9.74
CA GLU A 230 8.00 19.52 11.05
C GLU A 230 7.80 18.42 12.12
N ALA A 231 6.70 17.66 12.03
CA ALA A 231 6.47 16.48 12.88
C ALA A 231 7.45 15.33 12.61
N PHE A 232 7.79 15.07 11.33
CA PHE A 232 8.82 14.09 10.98
C PHE A 232 10.21 14.52 11.49
N GLU A 233 10.55 15.80 11.31
CA GLU A 233 11.84 16.34 11.74
C GLU A 233 11.94 16.44 13.27
N ALA A 234 10.84 16.65 13.98
CA ALA A 234 10.78 16.54 15.44
C ALA A 234 11.03 15.10 15.93
N LEU A 235 10.45 14.08 15.27
CA LEU A 235 10.74 12.67 15.58
C LEU A 235 12.19 12.30 15.29
N GLU A 236 12.76 12.76 14.19
CA GLU A 236 14.17 12.52 13.84
C GLU A 236 15.13 13.23 14.79
N ALA A 237 14.82 14.45 15.23
CA ALA A 237 15.59 15.16 16.25
C ALA A 237 15.50 14.49 17.64
N LYS A 238 14.38 13.84 17.96
CA LYS A 238 14.15 13.14 19.22
C LYS A 238 14.80 11.76 19.27
N TYR A 239 14.56 10.91 18.27
CA TYR A 239 14.96 9.49 18.25
C TYR A 239 16.21 9.21 17.40
N GLY A 240 16.63 10.14 16.54
CA GLY A 240 17.63 9.93 15.51
C GLY A 240 17.08 9.26 14.25
N THR A 241 17.98 8.91 13.32
CA THR A 241 17.63 8.25 12.05
C THR A 241 17.34 6.75 12.19
N GLU A 242 17.76 6.11 13.28
CA GLU A 242 17.53 4.69 13.55
C GLU A 242 17.36 4.44 15.06
N LEU A 243 16.26 3.78 15.42
CA LEU A 243 15.93 3.38 16.78
C LEU A 243 15.58 1.89 16.84
N LYS A 244 15.88 1.25 17.97
CA LYS A 244 15.49 -0.13 18.27
C LYS A 244 14.43 -0.12 19.35
N PHE A 245 13.46 -1.02 19.26
CA PHE A 245 12.43 -1.13 20.28
C PHE A 245 12.89 -2.07 21.40
N LEU A 246 12.30 -1.88 22.58
CA LEU A 246 12.33 -2.91 23.61
C LEU A 246 11.41 -4.06 23.19
N GLY A 247 11.83 -5.30 23.47
CA GLY A 247 11.09 -6.54 23.22
C GLY A 247 11.48 -7.61 24.24
#